data_AF-A0A8B9PKR9-F1
#
_entry.id   AF-A0A8B9PKR9-F1
#
_cell.length_a   1.000
_cell.length_b   1.000
_cell.length_c   1.000
_cell.angle_alpha   90.00
_cell.angle_beta   90.00
_cell.angle_gamma   90.00
#
_symmetry.space_group_name_H-M   'P 1'
#
loop_
_entity.id
_entity.type
_entity.pdbx_description
1 polymer ?
#
loop_
_entity_poly.entity_id
_entity_poly.type
_entity_poly.pdbx_seq_one_letter_code
_entity_poly.pdbx_strand_id
1 'polypeptide(L)'
;MFQASNHGNWGSWGPWGQCSRTCGGGVQFAYRHCNNPAPRNNGRYCTGKRAIYRSCNVTPCPANAKSFRQEQCEARNGYQSDAKGVKTFVEWVPKYAGVLPGDVCKLTCRAKGTGYYVVFSQKVTDGTECRPYSNSVCVRGKCIRTGCDGIIGSKLQYDKCGVCGGDNSSCTKVMGTFTKKSPKNYIACALLHFLVV
;
A
#
# COMPACT_ATOMS: atom_id res chain seq x y z
N MET A 1 27.20 31.00 37.53
CA MET A 1 27.64 30.09 36.45
C MET A 1 26.65 30.21 35.31
N PHE A 2 27.08 30.60 34.11
CA PHE A 2 26.22 30.53 32.92
C PHE A 2 26.32 29.13 32.34
N GLN A 3 25.23 28.37 32.42
CA GLN A 3 25.15 27.02 31.88
C GLN A 3 25.06 27.11 30.36
N ALA A 4 26.08 26.62 29.64
CA ALA A 4 26.16 26.72 28.19
C ALA A 4 24.98 26.00 27.51
N SER A 5 24.34 26.65 26.54
CA SER A 5 23.30 26.05 25.69
C SER A 5 23.93 25.05 24.71
N ASN A 6 23.32 23.88 24.57
CA ASN A 6 23.77 22.87 23.61
C ASN A 6 22.58 22.37 22.79
N HIS A 7 22.68 22.48 21.47
CA HIS A 7 21.66 21.97 20.55
C HIS A 7 21.77 20.46 20.41
N GLY A 8 20.62 19.79 20.32
CA GLY A 8 20.56 18.35 20.19
C GLY A 8 21.05 17.88 18.82
N ASN A 9 21.72 16.73 18.81
CA ASN A 9 22.10 16.01 17.59
C ASN A 9 21.55 14.58 17.62
N TRP A 10 21.29 14.07 16.42
CA TRP A 10 20.76 12.72 16.25
C TRP A 10 21.78 11.67 16.65
N GLY A 11 21.36 10.72 17.47
CA GLY A 11 22.06 9.46 17.64
C GLY A 11 21.96 8.58 16.40
N SER A 12 22.69 7.47 16.41
CA SER A 12 22.61 6.43 15.37
C SER A 12 21.20 5.88 15.24
N TRP A 13 20.89 5.35 14.06
CA TRP A 13 19.66 4.59 13.86
C TRP A 13 19.66 3.35 14.74
N GLY A 14 18.54 3.11 15.41
CA GLY A 14 18.28 1.85 16.07
C GLY A 14 18.13 0.71 15.06
N PRO A 15 18.06 -0.55 15.54
CA PRO A 15 17.84 -1.69 14.68
C PRO A 15 16.46 -1.59 13.99
N TRP A 16 16.34 -2.28 12.86
CA TRP A 16 15.06 -2.44 12.18
C TRP A 16 14.12 -3.30 13.03
N GLY A 17 12.88 -2.84 13.19
CA GLY A 17 11.82 -3.62 13.82
C GLY A 17 11.39 -4.83 13.00
N GLN A 18 10.39 -5.55 13.49
CA GLN A 18 9.81 -6.68 12.77
C GLN A 18 9.13 -6.25 11.47
N CYS A 19 9.17 -7.11 10.46
CA CYS A 19 8.46 -6.86 9.21
C CYS A 19 6.96 -6.98 9.45
N SER A 20 6.18 -6.05 8.90
CA SER A 20 4.72 -6.07 9.04
C SER A 20 4.05 -7.25 8.33
N ARG A 21 4.76 -7.95 7.45
CA ARG A 21 4.27 -9.09 6.66
C ARG A 21 5.34 -10.14 6.47
N THR A 22 4.93 -11.36 6.16
CA THR A 22 5.83 -12.48 5.85
C THR A 22 6.00 -12.71 4.34
N CYS A 23 5.13 -12.13 3.51
CA CYS A 23 5.18 -12.19 2.05
C CYS A 23 4.54 -10.94 1.42
N GLY A 24 4.71 -10.79 0.11
CA GLY A 24 4.03 -9.82 -0.75
C GLY A 24 4.41 -8.37 -0.48
N GLY A 25 5.52 -8.12 0.22
CA GLY A 25 6.00 -6.79 0.57
C GLY A 25 5.37 -6.25 1.84
N GLY A 26 6.13 -6.33 2.94
CA GLY A 26 5.87 -5.65 4.21
C GLY A 26 6.77 -4.42 4.40
N VAL A 27 6.65 -3.79 5.57
CA VAL A 27 7.42 -2.61 5.97
C VAL A 27 8.04 -2.83 7.33
N GLN A 28 9.31 -2.45 7.46
CA GLN A 28 10.02 -2.29 8.73
C GLN A 28 10.26 -0.83 9.00
N PHE A 29 10.34 -0.47 10.27
CA PHE A 29 10.77 0.86 10.69
C PHE A 29 11.98 0.78 11.62
N ALA A 30 12.81 1.81 11.56
CA ALA A 30 13.84 2.09 12.54
C ALA A 30 13.67 3.52 13.04
N TYR A 31 13.98 3.76 14.30
CA TYR A 31 13.92 5.09 14.92
C TYR A 31 15.30 5.49 15.41
N ARG A 32 15.50 6.79 15.62
CA ARG A 32 16.67 7.33 16.30
C ARG A 32 16.26 8.37 17.32
N HIS A 33 17.10 8.59 18.31
CA HIS A 33 16.86 9.55 19.39
C HIS A 33 17.70 10.81 19.20
N CYS A 34 17.23 11.93 19.71
CA CYS A 34 17.97 13.19 19.72
C CYS A 34 18.79 13.28 21.02
N ASN A 35 19.85 12.50 21.09
CA ASN A 35 20.60 12.27 22.33
C ASN A 35 22.12 12.27 22.16
N ASN A 36 22.66 12.67 21.00
CA ASN A 36 24.11 12.62 20.73
C ASN A 36 24.70 13.96 20.24
N PRO A 37 24.76 15.01 21.07
CA PRO A 37 24.25 15.11 22.45
C PRO A 37 22.74 15.43 22.53
N ALA A 38 22.16 15.28 23.72
CA ALA A 38 20.80 15.73 24.00
C ALA A 38 20.74 17.26 24.15
N PRO A 39 19.66 17.94 23.70
CA PRO A 39 19.54 19.39 23.86
C PRO A 39 19.50 19.80 25.33
N ARG A 40 20.22 20.86 25.70
CA ARG A 40 20.29 21.42 27.06
C ARG A 40 20.24 22.94 27.05
N ASN A 41 19.73 23.53 28.14
CA ASN A 41 19.66 24.98 28.39
C ASN A 41 19.11 25.76 27.18
N ASN A 42 17.84 25.54 26.84
CA ASN A 42 17.16 26.10 25.66
C ASN A 42 17.78 25.70 24.31
N GLY A 43 18.56 24.63 24.28
CA GLY A 43 19.07 24.04 23.05
C GLY A 43 17.97 23.56 22.12
N ARG A 44 18.13 23.79 20.82
CA ARG A 44 17.17 23.35 19.80
C ARG A 44 17.09 21.83 19.73
N TYR A 45 15.88 21.31 19.54
CA TYR A 45 15.68 19.90 19.25
C TYR A 45 16.19 19.54 17.84
N CYS A 46 16.54 18.28 17.63
CA CYS A 46 17.07 17.79 16.36
C CYS A 46 16.08 18.00 15.21
N THR A 47 16.57 18.54 14.10
CA THR A 47 15.80 18.70 12.86
C THR A 47 15.98 17.50 11.94
N GLY A 48 14.91 17.05 11.29
CA GLY A 48 14.93 15.94 10.34
C GLY A 48 14.13 14.71 10.79
N LYS A 49 14.32 13.59 10.08
CA LYS A 49 13.53 12.37 10.30
C LYS A 49 13.92 11.69 11.62
N ARG A 50 12.94 11.43 12.48
CA ARG A 50 13.10 10.59 13.69
C ARG A 50 12.92 9.09 13.39
N ALA A 51 12.27 8.76 12.28
CA ALA A 51 12.02 7.39 11.84
C ALA A 51 12.26 7.24 10.33
N ILE A 52 12.74 6.06 9.95
CA ILE A 52 12.90 5.61 8.57
C ILE A 52 12.16 4.30 8.36
N TYR A 53 11.81 4.05 7.10
CA TYR A 53 11.02 2.89 6.68
C TYR A 53 11.70 2.21 5.50
N ARG A 54 11.61 0.89 5.43
CA ARG A 54 12.07 0.11 4.28
C ARG A 54 11.12 -1.05 4.00
N SER A 55 11.11 -1.50 2.74
CA SER A 55 10.44 -2.75 2.37
C SER A 55 11.15 -3.96 2.96
N CYS A 56 10.40 -5.02 3.22
CA CYS A 56 10.88 -6.32 3.66
C CYS A 56 9.95 -7.41 3.10
N ASN A 57 10.43 -8.66 3.04
CA ASN A 57 9.64 -9.83 2.63
C ASN A 57 8.84 -9.58 1.32
N VAL A 58 9.53 -9.06 0.29
CA VAL A 58 8.93 -8.68 -1.00
C VAL A 58 8.58 -9.87 -1.89
N THR A 59 9.03 -11.07 -1.55
CA THR A 59 8.66 -12.30 -2.24
C THR A 59 7.14 -12.42 -2.32
N PRO A 60 6.54 -12.61 -3.51
CA PRO A 60 5.09 -12.73 -3.66
C PRO A 60 4.47 -13.74 -2.71
N CYS A 61 3.26 -13.43 -2.23
CA CYS A 61 2.48 -14.41 -1.49
C CYS A 61 2.00 -15.54 -2.43
N PRO A 62 1.60 -16.70 -1.88
CA PRO A 62 0.99 -17.78 -2.68
C PRO A 62 -0.16 -17.29 -3.56
N ALA A 63 -0.36 -17.91 -4.72
CA ALA A 63 -1.33 -17.45 -5.72
C ALA A 63 -2.79 -17.38 -5.21
N ASN A 64 -3.13 -18.20 -4.21
CA ASN A 64 -4.43 -18.22 -3.55
C ASN A 64 -4.51 -17.32 -2.31
N ALA A 65 -3.44 -16.61 -1.96
CA ALA A 65 -3.42 -15.72 -0.82
C ALA A 65 -4.32 -14.50 -1.08
N LYS A 66 -5.01 -14.06 -0.05
CA LYS A 66 -5.83 -12.87 -0.10
C LYS A 66 -4.93 -11.63 -0.09
N SER A 67 -5.45 -10.51 -0.59
CA SER A 67 -4.75 -9.24 -0.39
C SER A 67 -4.72 -8.88 1.09
N PHE A 68 -3.68 -8.20 1.53
CA PHE A 68 -3.56 -7.85 2.95
C PHE A 68 -4.68 -6.91 3.43
N ARG A 69 -5.24 -6.10 2.53
CA ARG A 69 -6.42 -5.29 2.84
C ARG A 69 -7.68 -6.14 2.99
N GLN A 70 -7.82 -7.21 2.20
CA GLN A 70 -8.92 -8.17 2.32
C GLN A 70 -8.88 -8.83 3.70
N GLU A 71 -7.73 -9.33 4.15
CA GLU A 71 -7.56 -9.94 5.47
C GLU A 71 -7.99 -8.99 6.61
N GLN A 72 -7.58 -7.71 6.52
CA GLN A 72 -7.96 -6.69 7.51
C GLN A 72 -9.47 -6.40 7.54
N CYS A 73 -10.16 -6.44 6.40
CA CYS A 73 -11.61 -6.32 6.36
C CYS A 73 -12.30 -7.58 6.89
N GLU A 74 -11.86 -8.77 6.48
CA GLU A 74 -12.44 -10.04 6.90
C GLU A 74 -12.29 -10.32 8.40
N ALA A 75 -11.26 -9.77 9.03
CA ALA A 75 -11.12 -9.77 10.48
C ALA A 75 -12.28 -9.07 11.22
N ARG A 76 -13.15 -8.34 10.49
CA ARG A 76 -14.35 -7.68 11.00
C ARG A 76 -15.65 -8.42 10.67
N ASN A 77 -15.58 -9.57 10.00
CA ASN A 77 -16.75 -10.38 9.70
C ASN A 77 -17.45 -10.82 10.98
N GLY A 78 -18.78 -10.83 10.95
CA GLY A 78 -19.57 -11.25 12.10
C GLY A 78 -21.04 -10.94 11.96
N TYR A 79 -21.81 -11.38 12.94
CA TYR A 79 -23.24 -11.09 13.02
C TYR A 79 -23.47 -9.65 13.48
N GLN A 80 -24.35 -8.95 12.78
CA GLN A 80 -24.84 -7.62 13.15
C GLN A 80 -26.36 -7.66 13.21
N SER A 81 -26.91 -6.98 14.22
CA SER A 81 -28.35 -6.81 14.38
C SER A 81 -28.77 -5.50 13.71
N ASP A 82 -29.81 -5.54 12.90
CA ASP A 82 -30.44 -4.32 12.41
C ASP A 82 -31.31 -3.66 13.51
N ALA A 83 -31.89 -2.50 13.21
CA ALA A 83 -32.79 -1.78 14.13
C ALA A 83 -34.06 -2.58 14.49
N LYS A 84 -34.39 -3.63 13.74
CA LYS A 84 -35.53 -4.53 13.99
C LYS A 84 -35.09 -5.81 14.73
N GLY A 85 -33.82 -5.91 15.11
CA GLY A 85 -33.27 -7.07 15.82
C GLY A 85 -32.94 -8.27 14.91
N VAL A 86 -33.02 -8.11 13.58
CA VAL A 86 -32.67 -9.17 12.63
C VAL A 86 -31.16 -9.34 12.61
N LYS A 87 -30.67 -10.53 12.96
CA LYS A 87 -29.26 -10.88 12.92
C LYS A 87 -28.86 -11.31 11.51
N THR A 88 -28.02 -10.51 10.87
CA THR A 88 -27.41 -10.84 9.57
C THR A 88 -25.91 -11.01 9.72
N PHE A 89 -25.36 -12.05 9.09
CA PHE A 89 -23.92 -12.20 8.98
C PHE A 89 -23.39 -11.23 7.91
N VAL A 90 -22.46 -10.35 8.30
CA VAL A 90 -21.89 -9.36 7.40
C VAL A 90 -20.49 -9.77 7.00
N GLU A 91 -20.31 -10.02 5.70
CA GLU A 91 -18.99 -10.17 5.09
C GLU A 91 -18.45 -8.80 4.65
N TRP A 92 -17.28 -8.42 5.14
CA TRP A 92 -16.61 -7.18 4.81
C TRP A 92 -15.55 -7.39 3.74
N VAL A 93 -15.60 -6.55 2.70
CA VAL A 93 -14.60 -6.53 1.62
C VAL A 93 -14.02 -5.12 1.46
N PRO A 94 -12.78 -4.97 0.96
CA PRO A 94 -12.19 -3.67 0.71
C PRO A 94 -13.06 -2.79 -0.20
N LYS A 95 -13.21 -1.53 0.18
CA LYS A 95 -13.82 -0.50 -0.67
C LYS A 95 -12.72 0.37 -1.27
N TYR A 96 -12.63 0.37 -2.60
CA TYR A 96 -11.72 1.23 -3.35
C TYR A 96 -12.47 2.33 -4.11
N ALA A 97 -13.63 2.02 -4.68
CA ALA A 97 -14.45 2.97 -5.41
C ALA A 97 -14.99 4.08 -4.49
N GLY A 98 -14.77 5.33 -4.88
CA GLY A 98 -15.18 6.52 -4.12
C GLY A 98 -14.29 6.87 -2.92
N VAL A 99 -13.17 6.16 -2.70
CA VAL A 99 -12.21 6.52 -1.65
C VAL A 99 -11.31 7.64 -2.16
N LEU A 100 -11.30 8.75 -1.42
CA LEU A 100 -10.48 9.93 -1.74
C LEU A 100 -8.98 9.60 -1.71
N PRO A 101 -8.14 10.26 -2.52
CA PRO A 101 -6.69 10.04 -2.52
C PRO A 101 -6.02 10.16 -1.13
N GLY A 102 -6.50 11.06 -0.27
CA GLY A 102 -5.99 11.21 1.10
C GLY A 102 -6.41 10.08 2.06
N ASP A 103 -7.42 9.30 1.69
CA ASP A 103 -8.04 8.28 2.53
C ASP A 103 -7.72 6.85 2.08
N VAL A 104 -6.94 6.67 1.01
CA VAL A 104 -6.59 5.35 0.48
C VAL A 104 -5.90 4.45 1.50
N CYS A 105 -5.25 5.02 2.51
CA CYS A 105 -4.61 4.27 3.59
C CYS A 105 -5.44 4.16 4.87
N LYS A 106 -6.71 4.55 4.84
CA LYS A 106 -7.71 4.17 5.85
C LYS A 106 -8.28 2.79 5.52
N LEU A 107 -8.67 2.03 6.54
CA LEU A 107 -9.34 0.74 6.35
C LEU A 107 -10.83 0.97 6.08
N THR A 108 -11.16 1.29 4.84
CA THR A 108 -12.55 1.43 4.38
C THR A 108 -13.02 0.09 3.82
N CYS A 109 -14.02 -0.50 4.46
CA CYS A 109 -14.60 -1.78 4.03
C CYS A 109 -16.08 -1.58 3.72
N ARG A 110 -16.60 -2.33 2.74
CA ARG A 110 -18.02 -2.37 2.39
C ARG A 110 -18.61 -3.73 2.73
N ALA A 111 -19.87 -3.75 3.12
CA ALA A 111 -20.61 -5.00 3.30
C ALA A 111 -20.89 -5.62 1.92
N LYS A 112 -20.44 -6.85 1.73
CA LYS A 112 -20.55 -7.60 0.47
C LYS A 112 -22.02 -7.72 0.05
N GLY A 113 -22.28 -7.52 -1.24
CA GLY A 113 -23.65 -7.52 -1.78
C GLY A 113 -24.48 -6.27 -1.49
N THR A 114 -23.91 -5.26 -0.80
CA THR A 114 -24.63 -4.00 -0.48
C THR A 114 -23.81 -2.75 -0.87
N GLY A 115 -24.43 -1.58 -0.74
CA GLY A 115 -23.76 -0.28 -0.86
C GLY A 115 -23.20 0.28 0.46
N TYR A 116 -23.48 -0.37 1.59
CA TYR A 116 -23.09 0.09 2.92
C TYR A 116 -21.58 -0.06 3.15
N TYR A 117 -20.95 0.95 3.75
CA TYR A 117 -19.52 0.94 4.04
C TYR A 117 -19.18 1.64 5.35
N VAL A 118 -18.06 1.23 5.94
CA VAL A 118 -17.55 1.72 7.21
C VAL A 118 -16.03 1.93 7.11
N VAL A 119 -15.53 2.94 7.82
CA VAL A 119 -14.09 3.16 8.03
C VAL A 119 -13.70 2.56 9.38
N PHE A 120 -13.15 1.35 9.36
CA PHE A 120 -12.79 0.62 10.58
C PHE A 120 -11.52 1.11 11.27
N SER A 121 -10.62 1.74 10.51
CA SER A 121 -9.37 2.26 11.04
C SER A 121 -8.90 3.45 10.23
N GLN A 122 -8.29 4.43 10.91
CA GLN A 122 -7.61 5.57 10.27
C GLN A 122 -6.35 5.15 9.51
N LYS A 123 -5.81 3.96 9.79
CA LYS A 123 -4.60 3.43 9.16
C LYS A 123 -4.75 1.94 8.96
N VAL A 124 -4.57 1.49 7.72
CA VAL A 124 -4.27 0.09 7.43
C VAL A 124 -2.87 -0.25 7.94
N THR A 125 -2.60 -1.53 8.14
CA THR A 125 -1.27 -2.00 8.52
C THR A 125 -0.23 -1.62 7.46
N ASP A 126 0.97 -1.20 7.88
CA ASP A 126 2.02 -0.77 6.96
C ASP A 126 2.38 -1.92 5.99
N GLY A 127 2.61 -1.58 4.72
CA GLY A 127 2.81 -2.55 3.63
C GLY A 127 1.51 -2.99 2.94
N THR A 128 0.33 -2.58 3.42
CA THR A 128 -0.92 -2.77 2.68
C THR A 128 -0.90 -1.95 1.40
N GLU A 129 -1.22 -2.56 0.27
CA GLU A 129 -1.34 -1.88 -1.01
C GLU A 129 -2.36 -0.72 -0.94
N CYS A 130 -2.03 0.43 -1.54
CA CYS A 130 -2.94 1.58 -1.53
C CYS A 130 -4.18 1.34 -2.40
N ARG A 131 -3.97 0.77 -3.59
CA ARG A 131 -4.98 0.44 -4.59
C ARG A 131 -4.59 -0.85 -5.30
N PRO A 132 -5.55 -1.67 -5.74
CA PRO A 132 -5.23 -2.90 -6.47
C PRO A 132 -4.37 -2.63 -7.70
N TYR A 133 -3.40 -3.50 -7.95
CA TYR A 133 -2.52 -3.47 -9.11
C TYR A 133 -1.69 -2.18 -9.22
N SER A 134 -1.33 -1.59 -8.07
CA SER A 134 -0.49 -0.40 -8.02
C SER A 134 0.85 -0.69 -7.34
N ASN A 135 1.92 -0.07 -7.84
CA ASN A 135 3.22 -0.08 -7.18
C ASN A 135 3.24 0.95 -6.05
N SER A 136 2.38 0.76 -5.05
CA SER A 136 2.28 1.66 -3.92
C SER A 136 1.73 1.00 -2.66
N VAL A 137 2.34 1.32 -1.52
CA VAL A 137 2.00 0.75 -0.22
C VAL A 137 1.76 1.84 0.82
N CYS A 138 0.91 1.53 1.78
CA CYS A 138 0.62 2.39 2.91
C CYS A 138 1.75 2.31 3.95
N VAL A 139 2.27 3.47 4.34
CA VAL A 139 3.26 3.61 5.42
C VAL A 139 2.80 4.76 6.33
N ARG A 140 2.44 4.43 7.56
CA ARG A 140 1.89 5.34 8.57
C ARG A 140 0.69 6.16 8.10
N GLY A 141 -0.18 5.54 7.29
CA GLY A 141 -1.37 6.16 6.75
C GLY A 141 -1.13 7.03 5.51
N LYS A 142 0.09 7.06 4.95
CA LYS A 142 0.39 7.72 3.69
C LYS A 142 0.66 6.69 2.61
N CYS A 143 0.18 6.97 1.40
CA CYS A 143 0.48 6.12 0.25
C CYS A 143 1.85 6.47 -0.32
N ILE A 144 2.76 5.50 -0.33
CA ILE A 144 4.15 5.66 -0.78
C ILE A 144 4.36 4.79 -2.02
N ARG A 145 4.92 5.38 -3.09
CA ARG A 145 5.27 4.63 -4.31
C ARG A 145 6.44 3.68 -4.06
N THR A 146 6.33 2.50 -4.65
CA THR A 146 7.39 1.49 -4.74
C THR A 146 7.80 1.33 -6.20
N GLY A 147 8.95 0.69 -6.44
CA GLY A 147 9.24 0.15 -7.76
C GLY A 147 8.37 -1.07 -8.08
N CYS A 148 8.48 -1.57 -9.31
CA CYS A 148 7.87 -2.85 -9.73
C CYS A 148 8.45 -4.07 -8.96
N ASP A 149 9.54 -3.86 -8.24
CA ASP A 149 10.21 -4.82 -7.33
C ASP A 149 9.62 -4.81 -5.91
N GLY A 150 8.62 -3.96 -5.63
CA GLY A 150 8.03 -3.81 -4.30
C GLY A 150 8.89 -3.04 -3.29
N ILE A 151 9.98 -2.40 -3.74
CA ILE A 151 10.91 -1.68 -2.87
C ILE A 151 10.53 -0.20 -2.77
N ILE A 152 10.37 0.29 -1.54
CA ILE A 152 10.12 1.72 -1.26
C ILE A 152 11.29 2.56 -1.78
N GLY A 153 10.99 3.50 -2.66
CA GLY A 153 11.98 4.39 -3.27
C GLY A 153 12.77 3.79 -4.44
N SER A 154 12.48 2.55 -4.85
CA SER A 154 13.03 2.00 -6.08
C SER A 154 12.50 2.75 -7.30
N LYS A 155 13.38 2.94 -8.29
CA LYS A 155 13.07 3.59 -9.56
C LYS A 155 12.70 2.60 -10.65
N LEU A 156 12.76 1.29 -10.35
CA LEU A 156 12.42 0.26 -11.31
C LEU A 156 10.94 0.35 -11.70
N GLN A 157 10.69 0.25 -13.00
CA GLN A 157 9.37 0.26 -13.61
C GLN A 157 9.24 -0.96 -14.52
N TYR A 158 8.00 -1.38 -14.73
CA TYR A 158 7.71 -2.36 -15.76
C TYR A 158 7.99 -1.74 -17.14
N ASP A 159 8.64 -2.52 -18.00
CA ASP A 159 8.74 -2.19 -19.41
C ASP A 159 7.40 -2.47 -20.12
N LYS A 160 7.33 -2.26 -21.44
CA LYS A 160 6.11 -2.49 -22.23
C LYS A 160 5.71 -3.96 -22.30
N CYS A 161 6.60 -4.86 -21.92
CA CYS A 161 6.38 -6.30 -21.88
C CYS A 161 5.92 -6.80 -20.51
N GLY A 162 5.79 -5.91 -19.52
CA GLY A 162 5.43 -6.29 -18.16
C GLY A 162 6.60 -6.87 -17.36
N VAL A 163 7.84 -6.71 -17.84
CA VAL A 163 9.05 -7.15 -17.14
C VAL A 163 9.59 -6.00 -16.28
N CYS A 164 9.77 -6.27 -14.99
CA CYS A 164 10.30 -5.27 -14.07
C CYS A 164 11.77 -4.98 -14.36
N GLY A 165 12.11 -3.73 -14.71
CA GLY A 165 13.45 -3.36 -15.13
C GLY A 165 13.85 -3.92 -16.51
N GLY A 166 12.88 -4.36 -17.31
CA GLY A 166 13.11 -4.87 -18.65
C GLY A 166 13.50 -3.78 -19.67
N ASP A 167 13.96 -4.22 -20.82
CA ASP A 167 14.44 -3.40 -21.94
C ASP A 167 13.49 -3.40 -23.15
N ASN A 168 12.28 -3.97 -23.00
CA ASN A 168 11.29 -4.23 -24.03
C ASN A 168 11.67 -5.30 -25.07
N SER A 169 12.67 -6.15 -24.79
CA SER A 169 13.07 -7.21 -25.72
C SER A 169 12.26 -8.50 -25.59
N SER A 170 11.55 -8.70 -24.48
CA SER A 170 10.86 -9.96 -24.18
C SER A 170 9.47 -10.09 -24.81
N CYS A 171 9.02 -9.10 -25.56
CA CYS A 171 7.73 -9.13 -26.25
C CYS A 171 7.80 -8.38 -27.57
N THR A 172 6.89 -8.70 -28.49
CA THR A 172 6.76 -7.99 -29.77
C THR A 172 5.45 -7.22 -29.82
N LYS A 173 5.49 -6.03 -30.44
CA LYS A 173 4.29 -5.21 -30.60
C LYS A 173 3.44 -5.77 -31.75
N VAL A 174 2.26 -6.30 -31.42
CA VAL A 174 1.26 -6.70 -32.41
C VAL A 174 0.27 -5.55 -32.62
N MET A 175 0.00 -5.16 -33.86
CA MET A 175 -1.01 -4.16 -34.22
C MET A 175 -2.06 -4.82 -35.11
N GLY A 176 -3.35 -4.65 -34.78
CA GLY A 176 -4.45 -5.20 -35.56
C GLY A 176 -5.76 -4.45 -35.32
N THR A 177 -6.63 -4.43 -36.32
CA THR A 177 -7.98 -3.86 -36.26
C THR A 177 -9.01 -4.98 -36.18
N PHE A 178 -9.81 -5.01 -35.11
CA PHE A 178 -10.85 -6.02 -34.93
C PHE A 178 -12.16 -5.55 -35.60
N THR A 179 -12.43 -5.99 -36.83
CA THR A 179 -13.69 -5.73 -37.55
C THR A 179 -14.65 -6.92 -37.43
N LYS A 180 -15.00 -7.33 -36.21
CA LYS A 180 -16.04 -8.36 -36.01
C LYS A 180 -17.36 -7.67 -35.70
N LYS A 181 -18.30 -7.66 -36.65
CA LYS A 181 -19.69 -7.26 -36.41
C LYS A 181 -20.33 -8.27 -35.46
N SER A 182 -20.65 -7.86 -34.24
CA SER A 182 -21.56 -8.59 -33.37
C SER A 182 -22.99 -8.50 -33.94
N PRO A 183 -23.80 -9.59 -33.92
CA PRO A 183 -25.22 -9.54 -34.30
C PRO A 183 -26.09 -8.65 -33.38
N LYS A 184 -25.50 -8.09 -32.31
CA LYS A 184 -26.06 -6.99 -31.51
C LYS A 184 -25.12 -5.80 -31.65
N ASN A 185 -25.56 -4.73 -32.33
CA ASN A 185 -24.83 -3.48 -32.64
C ASN A 185 -24.03 -2.84 -31.48
N TYR A 186 -22.93 -3.47 -31.07
CA TYR A 186 -21.92 -2.90 -30.20
C TYR A 186 -20.61 -2.87 -30.98
N ILE A 187 -20.13 -1.67 -31.30
CA ILE A 187 -18.77 -1.44 -31.79
C ILE A 187 -17.87 -1.51 -30.57
N ALA A 188 -17.30 -2.69 -30.29
CA ALA A 188 -16.22 -2.80 -29.33
C ALA A 188 -14.93 -2.28 -30.01
N CYS A 189 -14.65 -0.98 -29.89
CA CYS A 189 -13.30 -0.46 -30.11
C CYS A 189 -12.41 -0.88 -28.94
N ALA A 190 -12.06 -2.17 -28.87
CA ALA A 190 -11.02 -2.65 -27.99
C ALA A 190 -9.68 -2.55 -28.73
N LEU A 191 -8.89 -1.53 -28.42
CA LEU A 191 -7.44 -1.57 -28.61
C LEU A 191 -6.91 -2.68 -27.70
N LEU A 192 -6.80 -3.89 -28.25
CA LEU A 192 -6.08 -4.99 -27.62
C LEU A 192 -4.60 -4.61 -27.57
N HIS A 193 -4.16 -4.20 -26.39
CA HIS A 193 -2.76 -3.93 -26.13
C HIS A 193 -2.13 -5.16 -25.47
N PHE A 194 -1.23 -5.78 -26.26
CA PHE A 194 -0.17 -6.72 -25.89
C PHE A 194 -0.57 -8.21 -25.72
N LEU A 195 -0.08 -9.03 -26.66
CA LEU A 195 0.17 -10.46 -26.46
C LEU A 195 1.61 -10.59 -25.93
N VAL A 196 1.76 -11.15 -24.73
CA VAL A 196 3.04 -11.66 -24.22
C VAL A 196 3.28 -12.98 -24.95
N VAL A 197 4.46 -13.15 -25.55
CA VAL A 197 4.89 -14.46 -26.09
C VAL A 197 5.41 -15.31 -24.95
#